data_AF-A0A508ZMX0-F1
#
_entry.id   AF-A0A508ZMX0-F1
#
_cell.length_a   1.000
_cell.length_b   1.000
_cell.length_c   1.000
_cell.angle_alpha   90.00
_cell.angle_beta   90.00
_cell.angle_gamma   90.00
#
_symmetry.space_group_name_H-M   'P 1'
#
loop_
_entity.id
_entity.type
_entity.pdbx_description
1 polymer ?
#
loop_
_entity_poly.entity_id
_entity_poly.type
_entity_poly.pdbx_seq_one_letter_code
_entity_poly.pdbx_strand_id
1 'polypeptide(L)'
;MRVNHIHTFEQLISRYGQGHGCDVCKPLVASVLASCWNEYLLKPAHLPLQDTNDRYFANIQKDGSYSVVPRMAAGEVTPDGLIAIGQIAKRYQLYSKVTGGQRIDLFGARLEQLPAIWRELADAGFETGHAYGKSLRTVKSCVGSTWCRYGVQDSTGLAVRLEHRYKGLRAPHKIKMAVSGCTRECAEAQGKDIGVIATDKGWNLYVCGNGGMKPRHADLFASDLDEATLIRSIDRLLMFYIRTADRLQRTSTWMDNLEGGVAYLRQVVLEDSLGIGEELEQEMARIVDSYQCEWQTTLNDPQRLALFRSFVNSDQPDEAVQRRDLRGQPQPLLTETLPEGELPSRPWQAVCDLDAIPAQAGIGARLGERQIALFRFGERVYALDNREPGSAANVLSRGLLGDVGGEPVVISPLYKQRIRLRDGWPCDGDEQAVRAWPVKVENGKVWVGNQQLLARAEAS
;
A
#
# COMPACT_ATOMS: atom_id res chain seq x y z
N MET A 1 -17.03 11.97 -7.70
CA MET A 1 -16.89 11.45 -6.32
C MET A 1 -17.37 12.47 -5.29
N ARG A 2 -16.69 13.61 -5.12
CA ARG A 2 -17.05 14.62 -4.11
C ARG A 2 -18.39 15.32 -4.39
N VAL A 3 -18.56 15.90 -5.59
CA VAL A 3 -19.80 16.60 -6.01
C VAL A 3 -21.05 15.72 -5.86
N ASN A 4 -20.95 14.44 -6.19
CA ASN A 4 -22.08 13.50 -6.15
C ASN A 4 -22.14 12.67 -4.85
N HIS A 5 -21.31 13.00 -3.85
CA HIS A 5 -21.22 12.30 -2.56
C HIS A 5 -21.15 10.76 -2.71
N ILE A 6 -20.23 10.29 -3.56
CA ILE A 6 -20.03 8.86 -3.82
C ILE A 6 -19.01 8.32 -2.83
N HIS A 7 -19.45 7.39 -1.98
CA HIS A 7 -18.65 6.80 -0.89
C HIS A 7 -18.23 5.35 -1.17
N THR A 8 -18.82 4.68 -2.17
CA THR A 8 -18.51 3.28 -2.46
C THR A 8 -18.29 3.05 -3.95
N PHE A 9 -17.58 1.97 -4.27
CA PHE A 9 -17.39 1.54 -5.67
C PHE A 9 -18.71 1.14 -6.34
N GLU A 10 -19.61 0.50 -5.59
CA GLU A 10 -20.94 0.11 -6.08
C GLU A 10 -21.77 1.32 -6.52
N GLN A 11 -21.77 2.40 -5.74
CA GLN A 11 -22.42 3.67 -6.12
C GLN A 11 -21.79 4.30 -7.36
N LEU A 12 -20.46 4.20 -7.52
CA LEU A 12 -19.77 4.74 -8.68
C LEU A 12 -20.10 3.95 -9.95
N ILE A 13 -19.92 2.64 -9.90
CA ILE A 13 -20.05 1.77 -11.07
C ILE A 13 -21.50 1.69 -11.56
N SER A 14 -22.48 1.69 -10.65
CA SER A 14 -23.90 1.71 -11.03
C SER A 14 -24.34 2.97 -11.77
N ARG A 15 -23.68 4.11 -11.54
CA ARG A 15 -24.02 5.40 -12.17
C ARG A 15 -23.17 5.74 -13.38
N TYR A 16 -21.90 5.35 -13.37
CA TYR A 16 -20.89 5.84 -14.32
C TYR A 16 -20.01 4.73 -14.93
N GLY A 17 -20.31 3.46 -14.68
CA GLY A 17 -19.51 2.34 -15.16
C GLY A 17 -20.33 1.11 -15.53
N GLN A 18 -19.64 -0.01 -15.78
CA GLN A 18 -20.21 -1.30 -16.15
C GLN A 18 -19.33 -2.44 -15.63
N GLY A 19 -19.90 -3.64 -15.49
CA GLY A 19 -19.18 -4.84 -15.04
C GLY A 19 -18.78 -4.80 -13.56
N HIS A 20 -17.68 -5.46 -13.22
CA HIS A 20 -17.15 -5.52 -11.85
C HIS A 20 -15.87 -4.70 -11.64
N GLY A 21 -15.41 -3.98 -12.67
CA GLY A 21 -14.17 -3.20 -12.66
C GLY A 21 -12.92 -4.03 -12.94
N CYS A 22 -12.02 -3.46 -13.74
CA CYS A 22 -10.75 -4.09 -14.08
C CYS A 22 -9.61 -3.72 -13.11
N ASP A 23 -8.41 -4.18 -13.46
CA ASP A 23 -7.12 -3.94 -12.80
C ASP A 23 -6.69 -2.47 -12.74
N VAL A 24 -7.26 -1.64 -13.62
CA VAL A 24 -7.04 -0.19 -13.62
C VAL A 24 -8.11 0.53 -12.79
N CYS A 25 -9.39 0.20 -13.01
CA CYS A 25 -10.51 0.91 -12.41
C CYS A 25 -10.55 0.76 -10.89
N LYS A 26 -10.40 -0.47 -10.37
CA LYS A 26 -10.54 -0.73 -8.93
C LYS A 26 -9.51 0.03 -8.09
N PRO A 27 -8.19 -0.06 -8.35
CA PRO A 27 -7.21 0.68 -7.56
C PRO A 27 -7.31 2.20 -7.74
N LEU A 28 -7.72 2.67 -8.93
CA LEU A 28 -7.98 4.09 -9.15
C LEU A 28 -9.09 4.58 -8.23
N VAL A 29 -10.23 3.91 -8.23
CA VAL A 29 -11.38 4.32 -7.42
C VAL A 29 -11.07 4.18 -5.93
N ALA A 30 -10.34 3.13 -5.53
CA ALA A 30 -9.84 2.99 -4.16
C ALA A 30 -9.02 4.22 -3.72
N SER A 31 -8.05 4.63 -4.55
CA SER A 31 -7.20 5.78 -4.29
C SER A 31 -8.02 7.08 -4.18
N VAL A 32 -8.97 7.30 -5.09
CA VAL A 32 -9.82 8.49 -5.08
C VAL A 32 -10.74 8.50 -3.84
N LEU A 33 -11.38 7.37 -3.51
CA LEU A 33 -12.21 7.23 -2.31
C LEU A 33 -11.41 7.56 -1.04
N ALA A 34 -10.22 6.97 -0.91
CA ALA A 34 -9.38 7.19 0.25
C ALA A 34 -8.89 8.65 0.34
N SER A 35 -8.59 9.29 -0.80
CA SER A 35 -8.19 10.70 -0.84
C SER A 35 -9.34 11.69 -0.67
N CYS A 36 -10.59 11.25 -0.81
CA CYS A 36 -11.78 12.08 -0.57
C CYS A 36 -12.30 11.93 0.86
N TRP A 37 -12.29 10.71 1.40
CA TRP A 37 -13.07 10.37 2.59
C TRP A 37 -12.23 9.76 3.73
N ASN A 38 -10.98 9.37 3.46
CA ASN A 38 -10.03 8.80 4.44
C ASN A 38 -10.59 7.63 5.27
N GLU A 39 -11.47 6.82 4.67
CA GLU A 39 -12.04 5.69 5.37
C GLU A 39 -11.07 4.51 5.45
N TYR A 40 -11.18 3.72 6.51
CA TYR A 40 -10.40 2.49 6.70
C TYR A 40 -10.57 1.51 5.53
N LEU A 41 -9.44 1.11 4.93
CA LEU A 41 -9.39 0.42 3.64
C LEU A 41 -9.91 -1.02 3.68
N LEU A 42 -9.95 -1.68 4.85
CA LEU A 42 -10.45 -3.06 4.98
C LEU A 42 -11.93 -3.14 5.39
N LYS A 43 -12.67 -2.02 5.34
CA LYS A 43 -14.14 -2.08 5.36
C LYS A 43 -14.62 -2.97 4.19
N PRO A 44 -15.72 -3.74 4.35
CA PRO A 44 -16.22 -4.62 3.30
C PRO A 44 -16.44 -3.94 1.94
N ALA A 45 -16.84 -2.67 1.93
CA ALA A 45 -17.06 -1.89 0.70
C ALA A 45 -15.75 -1.48 -0.03
N HIS A 46 -14.62 -1.41 0.69
CA HIS A 46 -13.33 -0.91 0.18
C HIS A 46 -12.33 -2.03 -0.08
N LEU A 47 -12.38 -3.12 0.70
CA LEU A 47 -11.47 -4.27 0.62
C LEU A 47 -11.32 -4.83 -0.81
N PRO A 48 -12.41 -5.04 -1.58
CA PRO A 48 -12.31 -5.62 -2.93
C PRO A 48 -11.58 -4.76 -3.96
N LEU A 49 -11.27 -3.51 -3.62
CA LEU A 49 -10.61 -2.55 -4.50
C LEU A 49 -9.10 -2.46 -4.25
N GLN A 50 -8.65 -2.98 -3.10
CA GLN A 50 -7.27 -2.80 -2.65
C GLN A 50 -6.36 -3.76 -3.38
N ASP A 51 -5.24 -3.23 -3.87
CA ASP A 51 -4.14 -4.07 -4.31
C ASP A 51 -3.51 -4.80 -3.11
N THR A 52 -2.60 -5.72 -3.37
CA THR A 52 -1.97 -6.53 -2.33
C THR A 52 -1.29 -5.70 -1.23
N ASN A 53 -0.69 -4.56 -1.56
CA ASN A 53 0.04 -3.78 -0.56
C ASN A 53 -0.90 -3.05 0.39
N ASP A 54 -1.94 -2.43 -0.16
CA ASP A 54 -2.95 -1.73 0.64
C ASP A 54 -3.89 -2.70 1.37
N ARG A 55 -4.13 -3.90 0.82
CA ARG A 55 -4.91 -4.97 1.46
C ARG A 55 -4.27 -5.51 2.75
N TYR A 56 -2.94 -5.54 2.82
CA TYR A 56 -2.22 -6.08 3.96
C TYR A 56 -1.42 -5.03 4.73
N PHE A 57 -1.59 -3.75 4.38
CA PHE A 57 -0.87 -2.63 5.01
C PHE A 57 0.64 -2.88 5.14
N ALA A 58 1.23 -3.47 4.09
CA ALA A 58 2.63 -3.89 4.05
C ALA A 58 3.10 -4.08 2.60
N ASN A 59 4.39 -3.86 2.32
CA ASN A 59 4.92 -4.08 0.98
C ASN A 59 5.23 -5.56 0.76
N ILE A 60 4.63 -6.19 -0.24
CA ILE A 60 4.99 -7.55 -0.65
C ILE A 60 6.41 -7.61 -1.25
N GLN A 61 7.13 -8.67 -0.93
CA GLN A 61 8.49 -8.97 -1.40
C GLN A 61 8.48 -10.11 -2.43
N LYS A 62 9.62 -10.33 -3.10
CA LYS A 62 9.75 -11.33 -4.18
C LYS A 62 9.42 -12.77 -3.76
N ASP A 63 9.70 -13.11 -2.52
CA ASP A 63 9.43 -14.43 -1.91
C ASP A 63 8.02 -14.52 -1.31
N GLY A 64 7.18 -13.50 -1.48
CA GLY A 64 5.83 -13.45 -0.92
C GLY A 64 5.78 -13.02 0.56
N SER A 65 6.92 -12.71 1.18
CA SER A 65 6.96 -12.07 2.50
C SER A 65 6.63 -10.58 2.42
N TYR A 66 6.64 -9.89 3.56
CA TYR A 66 6.28 -8.48 3.69
C TYR A 66 7.36 -7.65 4.39
N SER A 67 7.36 -6.35 4.11
CA SER A 67 8.12 -5.37 4.88
C SER A 67 7.25 -4.59 5.87
N VAL A 68 7.82 -4.31 7.04
CA VAL A 68 7.22 -3.58 8.16
C VAL A 68 8.10 -2.36 8.44
N VAL A 69 7.49 -1.18 8.37
CA VAL A 69 8.19 0.09 8.57
C VAL A 69 7.43 0.90 9.62
N PRO A 70 7.86 0.88 10.90
CA PRO A 70 7.28 1.76 11.91
C PRO A 70 7.57 3.23 11.56
N ARG A 71 6.67 4.11 11.99
CA ARG A 71 6.83 5.55 11.85
C ARG A 71 7.90 6.04 12.82
N MET A 72 8.84 6.84 12.33
CA MET A 72 9.88 7.53 13.11
C MET A 72 9.87 8.97 12.61
N ALA A 73 9.02 9.81 13.21
CA ALA A 73 8.79 11.16 12.72
C ALA A 73 10.09 11.97 12.77
N ALA A 74 10.41 12.67 11.67
CA ALA A 74 11.67 13.41 11.52
C ALA A 74 12.97 12.56 11.70
N GLY A 75 12.84 11.23 11.76
CA GLY A 75 13.94 10.32 12.08
C GLY A 75 14.22 10.10 13.56
N GLU A 76 13.37 10.60 14.45
CA GLU A 76 13.55 10.46 15.90
C GLU A 76 13.05 9.11 16.41
N VAL A 77 13.79 8.56 17.39
CA VAL A 77 13.47 7.31 18.06
C VAL A 77 14.11 7.28 19.44
N THR A 78 13.37 6.80 20.43
CA THR A 78 13.88 6.65 21.80
C THR A 78 14.82 5.43 21.91
N PRO A 79 15.71 5.38 22.90
CA PRO A 79 16.52 4.18 23.17
C PRO A 79 15.66 2.92 23.36
N ASP A 80 14.55 3.02 24.09
CA ASP A 80 13.63 1.90 24.30
C ASP A 80 12.94 1.47 23.00
N GLY A 81 12.53 2.43 22.16
CA GLY A 81 11.97 2.14 20.84
C GLY A 81 12.97 1.43 19.92
N LEU A 82 14.25 1.84 19.95
CA LEU A 82 15.32 1.15 19.23
C LEU A 82 15.53 -0.28 19.73
N ILE A 83 15.52 -0.48 21.05
CA ILE A 83 15.63 -1.81 21.66
C ILE A 83 14.44 -2.69 21.24
N ALA A 84 13.22 -2.15 21.30
CA ALA A 84 12.00 -2.86 20.90
C ALA A 84 12.07 -3.31 19.44
N ILE A 85 12.44 -2.42 18.51
CA ILE A 85 12.63 -2.77 17.09
C ILE A 85 13.66 -3.90 16.95
N GLY A 86 14.80 -3.82 17.65
CA GLY A 86 15.83 -4.86 17.61
C GLY A 86 15.36 -6.22 18.13
N GLN A 87 14.58 -6.22 19.22
CA GLN A 87 14.00 -7.44 19.78
C GLN A 87 12.97 -8.07 18.85
N ILE A 88 12.08 -7.26 18.27
CA ILE A 88 11.07 -7.70 17.29
C ILE A 88 11.78 -8.29 16.06
N ALA A 89 12.77 -7.58 15.50
CA ALA A 89 13.53 -8.06 14.36
C ALA A 89 14.20 -9.41 14.65
N LYS A 90 14.79 -9.59 15.84
CA LYS A 90 15.40 -10.86 16.26
C LYS A 90 14.35 -11.98 16.41
N ARG A 91 13.22 -11.71 17.06
CA ARG A 91 12.13 -12.68 17.33
C ARG A 91 11.55 -13.24 16.03
N TYR A 92 11.27 -12.36 15.06
CA TYR A 92 10.65 -12.73 13.79
C TYR A 92 11.67 -12.98 12.68
N GLN A 93 12.97 -12.94 12.99
CA GLN A 93 14.09 -13.17 12.06
C GLN A 93 14.03 -12.23 10.84
N LEU A 94 13.80 -10.94 11.07
CA LEU A 94 13.61 -9.93 10.04
C LEU A 94 14.94 -9.29 9.62
N TYR A 95 15.17 -9.15 8.32
CA TYR A 95 16.26 -8.34 7.78
C TYR A 95 16.00 -6.88 8.14
N SER A 96 17.00 -6.18 8.66
CA SER A 96 16.86 -4.81 9.14
C SER A 96 17.76 -3.84 8.37
N LYS A 97 17.19 -2.73 7.91
CA LYS A 97 17.93 -1.73 7.13
C LYS A 97 17.51 -0.31 7.46
N VAL A 98 18.49 0.55 7.75
CA VAL A 98 18.29 2.00 7.83
C VAL A 98 18.09 2.56 6.42
N THR A 99 17.05 3.36 6.25
CA THR A 99 16.63 3.92 4.96
C THR A 99 17.06 5.37 4.80
N GLY A 100 17.15 5.84 3.55
CA GLY A 100 17.42 7.25 3.26
C GLY A 100 16.32 8.23 3.71
N GLY A 101 15.17 7.73 4.18
CA GLY A 101 14.10 8.52 4.79
C GLY A 101 14.17 8.57 6.32
N GLN A 102 15.32 8.22 6.91
CA GLN A 102 15.56 8.19 8.36
C GLN A 102 14.63 7.23 9.11
N ARG A 103 14.43 6.03 8.56
CA ARG A 103 13.62 4.97 9.18
C ARG A 103 14.33 3.64 9.17
N ILE A 104 13.85 2.70 9.98
CA ILE A 104 14.25 1.30 9.95
C ILE A 104 13.19 0.50 9.20
N ASP A 105 13.61 -0.24 8.18
CA ASP A 105 12.76 -1.15 7.41
C ASP A 105 13.09 -2.60 7.78
N LEU A 106 12.05 -3.35 8.13
CA LEU A 106 12.13 -4.74 8.57
C LEU A 106 11.51 -5.64 7.51
N PHE A 107 12.26 -6.57 6.94
CA PHE A 107 11.81 -7.41 5.82
C PHE A 107 11.73 -8.88 6.20
N GLY A 108 10.85 -9.60 5.52
CA GLY A 108 10.72 -11.05 5.63
C GLY A 108 9.50 -11.49 6.43
N ALA A 109 8.67 -10.57 6.95
CA ALA A 109 7.50 -10.93 7.75
C ALA A 109 6.53 -11.79 6.92
N ARG A 110 6.09 -12.94 7.44
CA ARG A 110 5.02 -13.71 6.81
C ARG A 110 3.68 -13.03 7.06
N LEU A 111 2.68 -13.35 6.23
CA LEU A 111 1.37 -12.70 6.29
C LEU A 111 0.76 -12.81 7.70
N GLU A 112 0.75 -14.02 8.27
CA GLU A 112 0.16 -14.30 9.58
C GLU A 112 0.95 -13.71 10.76
N GLN A 113 2.20 -13.29 10.53
CA GLN A 113 3.02 -12.65 11.56
C GLN A 113 2.72 -11.15 11.68
N LEU A 114 2.18 -10.52 10.63
CA LEU A 114 2.01 -9.07 10.60
C LEU A 114 1.21 -8.54 11.81
N PRO A 115 0.06 -9.11 12.21
CA PRO A 115 -0.66 -8.59 13.38
C PRO A 115 0.11 -8.71 14.69
N ALA A 116 0.88 -9.79 14.89
CA ALA A 116 1.68 -9.96 16.10
C ALA A 116 2.84 -8.95 16.15
N ILE A 117 3.53 -8.75 15.02
CA ILE A 117 4.60 -7.74 14.89
C ILE A 117 4.05 -6.34 15.17
N TRP A 118 2.90 -5.98 14.58
CA TRP A 118 2.31 -4.65 14.77
C TRP A 118 1.75 -4.43 16.17
N ARG A 119 1.32 -5.48 16.87
CA ARG A 119 0.98 -5.41 18.31
C ARG A 119 2.20 -4.99 19.12
N GLU A 120 3.32 -5.72 18.98
CA GLU A 120 4.56 -5.41 19.71
C GLU A 120 5.09 -4.01 19.37
N LEU A 121 4.98 -3.57 18.11
CA LEU A 121 5.33 -2.21 17.71
C LEU A 121 4.41 -1.16 18.33
N ALA A 122 3.09 -1.40 18.36
CA ALA A 122 2.14 -0.48 18.97
C ALA A 122 2.34 -0.37 20.48
N ASP A 123 2.61 -1.49 21.17
CA ASP A 123 2.94 -1.52 22.60
C ASP A 123 4.22 -0.72 22.91
N ALA A 124 5.15 -0.67 21.95
CA ALA A 124 6.35 0.17 22.01
C ALA A 124 6.14 1.63 21.54
N GLY A 125 4.89 2.03 21.25
CA GLY A 125 4.51 3.40 20.88
C GLY A 125 4.64 3.74 19.40
N PHE A 126 4.85 2.77 18.51
CA PHE A 126 4.96 3.02 17.08
C PHE A 126 3.62 3.00 16.35
N GLU A 127 3.44 3.96 15.43
CA GLU A 127 2.40 3.91 14.41
C GLU A 127 2.95 3.34 13.09
N THR A 128 2.05 3.04 12.14
CA THR A 128 2.49 2.65 10.81
C THR A 128 3.12 3.79 10.01
N GLY A 129 4.26 3.51 9.39
CA GLY A 129 4.96 4.43 8.53
C GLY A 129 4.36 4.58 7.12
N HIS A 130 3.30 3.82 6.79
CA HIS A 130 2.64 3.83 5.48
C HIS A 130 3.60 3.63 4.30
N ALA A 131 4.67 2.85 4.51
CA ALA A 131 5.66 2.58 3.47
C ALA A 131 5.10 1.77 2.28
N TYR A 132 3.90 1.23 2.40
CA TYR A 132 3.21 0.46 1.38
C TYR A 132 2.31 1.31 0.48
N GLY A 133 1.64 2.32 1.05
CA GLY A 133 0.62 3.10 0.37
C GLY A 133 1.13 4.13 -0.64
N LYS A 134 0.23 4.60 -1.52
CA LYS A 134 0.40 5.88 -2.23
C LYS A 134 -0.04 7.02 -1.31
N SER A 135 0.84 7.34 -0.38
CA SER A 135 0.58 8.30 0.70
C SER A 135 1.81 9.16 1.00
N LEU A 136 1.72 10.07 1.96
CA LEU A 136 2.92 10.59 2.62
C LEU A 136 3.76 9.41 3.15
N ARG A 137 5.02 9.36 2.72
CA ARG A 137 5.97 8.35 3.15
C ARG A 137 6.74 8.79 4.37
N THR A 138 7.50 9.88 4.28
CA THR A 138 8.42 10.36 5.32
C THR A 138 8.56 11.88 5.24
N VAL A 139 8.84 12.52 6.36
CA VAL A 139 9.39 13.88 6.41
C VAL A 139 10.81 13.80 6.94
N LYS A 140 11.80 13.88 6.04
CA LYS A 140 13.22 13.82 6.42
C LYS A 140 13.66 15.15 7.04
N SER A 141 14.41 15.13 8.12
CA SER A 141 14.90 16.35 8.78
C SER A 141 16.43 16.34 8.94
N CYS A 142 17.05 17.50 9.12
CA CYS A 142 18.32 17.55 9.85
C CYS A 142 18.06 17.93 11.30
N VAL A 143 19.09 17.83 12.15
CA VAL A 143 18.99 18.10 13.60
C VAL A 143 18.75 19.58 13.96
N GLY A 144 18.63 20.47 12.97
CA GLY A 144 18.22 21.86 13.14
C GLY A 144 19.12 22.70 14.06
N SER A 145 18.58 23.83 14.51
CA SER A 145 19.21 24.72 15.51
C SER A 145 19.30 24.09 16.90
N THR A 146 18.60 22.97 17.14
CA THR A 146 18.65 22.22 18.40
C THR A 146 20.05 21.67 18.68
N TRP A 147 20.76 21.21 17.65
CA TRP A 147 22.07 20.56 17.81
C TRP A 147 23.15 21.05 16.84
N CYS A 148 22.78 21.45 15.61
CA CYS A 148 23.77 21.84 14.62
C CYS A 148 24.20 23.28 14.81
N ARG A 149 25.50 23.54 14.88
CA ARG A 149 26.07 24.90 14.94
C ARG A 149 25.72 25.82 13.77
N TYR A 150 25.21 25.25 12.67
CA TYR A 150 24.76 25.98 11.48
C TYR A 150 23.24 26.06 11.37
N GLY A 151 22.51 25.42 12.29
CA GLY A 151 21.06 25.43 12.26
C GLY A 151 20.53 26.85 12.52
N VAL A 152 19.69 27.32 11.61
CA VAL A 152 19.04 28.63 11.68
C VAL A 152 17.70 28.51 12.41
N GLN A 153 16.94 27.44 12.12
CA GLN A 153 15.67 27.16 12.78
C GLN A 153 15.53 25.67 13.16
N ASP A 154 14.52 25.37 13.97
CA ASP A 154 14.17 24.02 14.41
C ASP A 154 13.49 23.23 13.27
N SER A 155 14.31 22.64 12.41
CA SER A 155 13.81 21.77 11.35
C SER A 155 13.23 20.46 11.84
N THR A 156 13.68 19.96 13.00
CA THR A 156 13.20 18.68 13.54
C THR A 156 11.76 18.84 14.03
N GLY A 157 11.48 19.86 14.85
CA GLY A 157 10.13 20.15 15.33
C GLY A 157 9.13 20.41 14.19
N LEU A 158 9.53 21.18 13.17
CA LEU A 158 8.68 21.41 12.00
C LEU A 158 8.47 20.10 11.19
N ALA A 159 9.50 19.29 10.99
CA ALA A 159 9.36 18.00 10.31
C ALA A 159 8.41 17.05 11.02
N VAL A 160 8.49 16.97 12.36
CA VAL A 160 7.55 16.20 13.20
C VAL A 160 6.13 16.69 12.98
N ARG A 161 5.91 18.01 13.02
CA ARG A 161 4.58 18.62 12.81
C ARG A 161 4.01 18.30 11.44
N LEU A 162 4.79 18.46 10.37
CA LEU A 162 4.35 18.11 9.01
C LEU A 162 4.06 16.61 8.88
N GLU A 163 4.89 15.76 9.47
CA GLU A 163 4.71 14.31 9.40
C GLU A 163 3.43 13.85 10.13
N HIS A 164 3.12 14.44 11.28
CA HIS A 164 1.88 14.17 12.02
C HIS A 164 0.65 14.83 11.42
N ARG A 165 0.79 15.96 10.73
CA ARG A 165 -0.34 16.58 10.01
C ARG A 165 -0.75 15.73 8.83
N TYR A 166 0.20 15.34 7.98
CA TYR A 166 -0.11 14.67 6.70
C TYR A 166 -0.02 13.14 6.77
N LYS A 167 0.05 12.55 7.98
CA LYS A 167 -0.02 11.09 8.12
C LYS A 167 -1.37 10.56 7.63
N GLY A 168 -1.35 9.43 6.95
CA GLY A 168 -2.55 8.84 6.34
C GLY A 168 -3.01 9.51 5.06
N LEU A 169 -2.51 10.70 4.68
CA LEU A 169 -2.90 11.36 3.44
C LEU A 169 -2.62 10.47 2.22
N ARG A 170 -3.69 9.98 1.59
CA ARG A 170 -3.65 9.25 0.32
C ARG A 170 -3.64 10.22 -0.84
N ALA A 171 -2.93 9.85 -1.90
CA ALA A 171 -2.73 10.69 -3.07
C ALA A 171 -2.52 9.85 -4.33
N PRO A 172 -2.61 10.45 -5.54
CA PRO A 172 -2.40 9.75 -6.80
C PRO A 172 -1.09 8.98 -6.85
N HIS A 173 -0.04 9.49 -6.20
CA HIS A 173 1.19 8.78 -5.97
C HIS A 173 1.79 9.07 -4.58
N LYS A 174 2.84 8.31 -4.19
CA LYS A 174 3.59 8.54 -2.95
C LYS A 174 4.20 9.96 -2.91
N ILE A 175 4.13 10.59 -1.74
CA ILE A 175 4.65 11.93 -1.44
C ILE A 175 5.79 11.79 -0.42
N LYS A 176 6.86 12.57 -0.59
CA LYS A 176 7.94 12.72 0.37
C LYS A 176 8.10 14.19 0.70
N MET A 177 8.42 14.48 1.94
CA MET A 177 8.78 15.83 2.36
C MET A 177 10.14 15.85 3.04
N ALA A 178 10.72 17.04 3.16
CA ALA A 178 11.87 17.23 4.02
C ALA A 178 12.00 18.67 4.51
N VAL A 179 12.59 18.83 5.68
CA VAL A 179 12.83 20.13 6.33
C VAL A 179 14.31 20.25 6.68
N SER A 180 14.97 21.26 6.12
CA SER A 180 16.36 21.60 6.45
C SER A 180 16.43 22.87 7.27
N GLY A 181 17.15 22.82 8.40
CA GLY A 181 17.31 23.97 9.28
C GLY A 181 18.27 25.04 8.76
N CYS A 182 18.87 24.87 7.58
CA CYS A 182 19.68 25.88 6.89
C CYS A 182 19.91 25.49 5.42
N THR A 183 20.54 26.37 4.65
CA THR A 183 20.87 26.19 3.22
C THR A 183 21.91 25.10 2.92
N ARG A 184 22.57 24.52 3.94
CA ARG A 184 23.42 23.32 3.77
C ARG A 184 22.63 22.06 3.44
N GLU A 185 21.31 22.11 3.63
CA GLU A 185 20.37 21.19 2.98
C GLU A 185 20.57 19.71 3.32
N CYS A 186 21.06 19.37 4.51
CA CYS A 186 21.33 17.97 4.88
C CYS A 186 20.12 17.02 4.80
N ALA A 187 18.89 17.55 4.74
CA ALA A 187 17.67 16.78 4.57
C ALA A 187 17.32 16.44 3.11
N GLU A 188 18.05 16.97 2.12
CA GLU A 188 17.73 16.82 0.68
C GLU A 188 16.31 17.32 0.34
N ALA A 189 15.89 18.44 0.98
CA ALA A 189 14.63 19.14 0.77
C ALA A 189 14.30 19.43 -0.69
N GLN A 190 15.26 19.91 -1.49
CA GLN A 190 15.03 20.21 -2.91
C GLN A 190 14.86 18.94 -3.75
N GLY A 191 15.13 17.75 -3.21
CA GLY A 191 14.88 16.47 -3.90
C GLY A 191 13.51 15.84 -3.58
N LYS A 192 12.66 16.50 -2.79
CA LYS A 192 11.37 15.95 -2.33
C LYS A 192 10.19 16.64 -2.99
N ASP A 193 9.03 15.99 -2.92
CA ASP A 193 7.78 16.52 -3.47
C ASP A 193 7.40 17.84 -2.76
N ILE A 194 7.70 17.96 -1.45
CA ILE A 194 7.66 19.20 -0.67
C ILE A 194 8.99 19.37 0.09
N GLY A 195 9.72 20.44 -0.20
CA GLY A 195 10.95 20.81 0.48
C GLY A 195 10.76 22.08 1.30
N VAL A 196 11.30 22.11 2.51
CA VAL A 196 11.27 23.30 3.37
C VAL A 196 12.70 23.61 3.83
N ILE A 197 13.15 24.85 3.65
CA ILE A 197 14.49 25.28 4.05
C ILE A 197 14.39 26.56 4.86
N ALA A 198 14.99 26.55 6.06
CA ALA A 198 15.00 27.70 6.94
C ALA A 198 15.78 28.88 6.37
N THR A 199 15.26 30.08 6.59
CA THR A 199 15.95 31.36 6.44
C THR A 199 15.98 32.08 7.79
N ASP A 200 16.65 33.22 7.86
CA ASP A 200 16.64 34.10 9.03
C ASP A 200 15.28 34.81 9.23
N LYS A 201 14.42 34.82 8.20
CA LYS A 201 13.12 35.49 8.21
C LYS A 201 11.92 34.54 8.28
N GLY A 202 12.11 33.25 7.97
CA GLY A 202 11.02 32.28 7.90
C GLY A 202 11.44 31.01 7.17
N TRP A 203 10.58 30.51 6.29
CA TRP A 203 10.79 29.26 5.57
C TRP A 203 10.62 29.44 4.07
N ASN A 204 11.61 28.98 3.31
CA ASN A 204 11.48 28.80 1.88
C ASN A 204 10.78 27.46 1.60
N LEU A 205 9.69 27.52 0.85
CA LEU A 205 8.94 26.37 0.37
C LEU A 205 9.39 26.02 -1.04
N TYR A 206 9.74 24.76 -1.27
CA TYR A 206 10.08 24.18 -2.56
C TYR A 206 9.08 23.07 -2.90
N VAL A 207 8.69 22.95 -4.17
CA VAL A 207 7.65 21.99 -4.58
C VAL A 207 8.03 21.17 -5.81
N CYS A 208 7.41 20.01 -5.93
CA CYS A 208 7.45 19.15 -7.12
C CYS A 208 8.86 18.61 -7.47
N GLY A 209 9.73 18.42 -6.48
CA GLY A 209 10.96 17.65 -6.63
C GLY A 209 10.70 16.14 -6.58
N ASN A 210 11.60 15.34 -7.15
CA ASN A 210 11.53 13.90 -7.00
C ASN A 210 12.86 13.20 -7.18
N GLY A 211 13.08 12.12 -6.42
CA GLY A 211 13.95 11.03 -6.84
C GLY A 211 13.24 10.04 -7.78
N GLY A 212 14.00 9.08 -8.32
CA GLY A 212 13.48 7.99 -9.16
C GLY A 212 14.23 7.87 -10.49
N MET A 213 13.57 7.31 -11.51
CA MET A 213 14.16 7.09 -12.85
C MET A 213 14.61 8.39 -13.51
N LYS A 214 13.86 9.48 -13.32
CA LYS A 214 14.20 10.84 -13.74
C LYS A 214 14.22 11.76 -12.51
N PRO A 215 15.38 11.93 -11.85
CA PRO A 215 15.50 12.87 -10.74
C PRO A 215 15.23 14.30 -11.19
N ARG A 216 14.60 15.10 -10.32
CA ARG A 216 14.25 16.50 -10.57
C ARG A 216 14.38 17.28 -9.26
N HIS A 217 15.03 18.44 -9.32
CA HIS A 217 15.01 19.38 -8.20
C HIS A 217 13.67 20.12 -8.14
N ALA A 218 13.19 20.34 -6.93
CA ALA A 218 12.01 21.13 -6.64
C ALA A 218 12.24 22.61 -6.97
N ASP A 219 11.17 23.30 -7.36
CA ASP A 219 11.21 24.73 -7.65
C ASP A 219 10.94 25.51 -6.37
N LEU A 220 11.69 26.61 -6.17
CA LEU A 220 11.40 27.56 -5.09
C LEU A 220 9.99 28.14 -5.32
N PHE A 221 9.05 27.80 -4.45
CA PHE A 221 7.65 28.16 -4.59
C PHE A 221 7.34 29.51 -3.94
N ALA A 222 7.82 29.71 -2.72
CA ALA A 222 7.70 30.96 -1.97
C ALA A 222 8.84 31.06 -0.94
N SER A 223 9.18 32.28 -0.56
CA SER A 223 10.30 32.55 0.35
C SER A 223 9.83 33.18 1.65
N ASP A 224 10.62 33.00 2.71
CA ASP A 224 10.46 33.69 4.00
C ASP A 224 9.05 33.58 4.60
N LEU A 225 8.38 32.44 4.40
CA LEU A 225 7.04 32.20 4.93
C LEU A 225 7.07 32.04 6.45
N ASP A 226 6.08 32.61 7.13
CA ASP A 226 5.73 32.17 8.48
C ASP A 226 5.14 30.75 8.44
N GLU A 227 5.13 30.08 9.59
CA GLU A 227 4.73 28.67 9.65
C GLU A 227 3.24 28.43 9.30
N ALA A 228 2.34 29.35 9.66
CA ALA A 228 0.92 29.21 9.37
C ALA A 228 0.66 29.35 7.86
N THR A 229 1.30 30.33 7.22
CA THR A 229 1.24 30.51 5.76
C THR A 229 1.90 29.35 5.02
N LEU A 230 3.01 28.81 5.54
CA LEU A 230 3.66 27.61 5.00
C LEU A 230 2.71 26.41 4.98
N ILE A 231 2.10 26.08 6.13
CA ILE A 231 1.18 24.94 6.25
C ILE A 231 -0.03 25.13 5.33
N ARG A 232 -0.64 26.32 5.31
CA ARG A 232 -1.77 26.65 4.42
C ARG A 232 -1.41 26.44 2.95
N SER A 233 -0.21 26.85 2.55
CA SER A 233 0.28 26.67 1.17
C SER A 233 0.47 25.20 0.81
N ILE A 234 1.00 24.40 1.74
CA ILE A 234 1.17 22.95 1.55
C ILE A 234 -0.20 22.25 1.46
N ASP A 235 -1.15 22.59 2.35
CA ASP A 235 -2.50 22.03 2.35
C ASP A 235 -3.18 22.22 0.99
N ARG A 236 -3.21 23.48 0.51
CA ARG A 236 -3.79 23.85 -0.78
C ARG A 236 -3.11 23.14 -1.94
N LEU A 237 -1.77 23.12 -1.98
CA LEU A 237 -1.03 22.46 -3.06
C LEU A 237 -1.30 20.96 -3.11
N LEU A 238 -1.28 20.27 -1.96
CA LEU A 238 -1.53 18.84 -1.90
C LEU A 238 -2.97 18.49 -2.28
N MET A 239 -3.96 19.26 -1.83
CA MET A 239 -5.35 19.04 -2.22
C MET A 239 -5.59 19.35 -3.69
N PHE A 240 -4.98 20.40 -4.23
CA PHE A 240 -5.06 20.71 -5.65
C PHE A 240 -4.42 19.62 -6.52
N TYR A 241 -3.26 19.09 -6.11
CA TYR A 241 -2.62 17.93 -6.72
C TYR A 241 -3.54 16.70 -6.70
N ILE A 242 -4.13 16.38 -5.54
CA ILE A 242 -5.04 15.24 -5.40
C ILE A 242 -6.29 15.38 -6.29
N ARG A 243 -6.78 16.61 -6.48
CA ARG A 243 -7.96 16.88 -7.33
C ARG A 243 -7.67 16.76 -8.83
N THR A 244 -6.48 17.15 -9.26
CA THR A 244 -6.22 17.44 -10.68
C THR A 244 -5.21 16.50 -11.34
N ALA A 245 -4.41 15.78 -10.56
CA ALA A 245 -3.42 14.86 -11.12
C ALA A 245 -4.06 13.56 -11.61
N ASP A 246 -3.44 13.01 -12.64
CA ASP A 246 -3.84 11.74 -13.23
C ASP A 246 -3.40 10.55 -12.35
N ARG A 247 -3.95 9.37 -12.63
CA ARG A 247 -3.67 8.14 -11.90
C ARG A 247 -2.17 7.84 -11.89
N LEU A 248 -1.63 7.59 -10.69
CA LEU A 248 -0.21 7.24 -10.49
C LEU A 248 0.78 8.33 -10.97
N GLN A 249 0.32 9.56 -11.18
CA GLN A 249 1.17 10.68 -11.61
C GLN A 249 1.95 11.26 -10.41
N ARG A 250 3.26 11.48 -10.57
CA ARG A 250 4.09 12.19 -9.58
C ARG A 250 3.79 13.69 -9.60
N THR A 251 4.00 14.40 -8.49
CA THR A 251 3.85 15.86 -8.41
C THR A 251 4.71 16.60 -9.44
N SER A 252 5.92 16.12 -9.71
CA SER A 252 6.79 16.67 -10.77
C SER A 252 6.15 16.59 -12.15
N THR A 253 5.78 15.38 -12.59
CA THR A 253 5.12 15.16 -13.88
C THR A 253 3.76 15.86 -13.97
N TRP A 254 3.04 15.96 -12.85
CA TRP A 254 1.80 16.71 -12.78
C TRP A 254 2.04 18.20 -13.06
N MET A 255 3.00 18.82 -12.37
CA MET A 255 3.30 20.23 -12.58
C MET A 255 3.87 20.51 -13.98
N ASP A 256 4.73 19.63 -14.51
CA ASP A 256 5.29 19.78 -15.86
C ASP A 256 4.19 19.74 -16.95
N ASN A 257 3.06 19.06 -16.68
CA ASN A 257 1.91 18.98 -17.58
C ASN A 257 0.90 20.13 -17.40
N LEU A 258 1.03 20.97 -16.36
CA LEU A 258 0.18 22.13 -16.17
C LEU A 258 0.64 23.27 -17.07
N GLU A 259 -0.28 23.87 -17.82
CA GLU A 259 0.00 25.08 -18.58
C GLU A 259 0.41 26.21 -17.61
N GLY A 260 1.59 26.81 -17.85
CA GLY A 260 2.20 27.79 -16.95
C GLY A 260 2.97 27.20 -15.75
N GLY A 261 2.96 25.87 -15.56
CA GLY A 261 3.78 25.15 -14.58
C GLY A 261 3.74 25.74 -13.17
N VAL A 262 4.92 25.97 -12.58
CA VAL A 262 5.03 26.53 -11.22
C VAL A 262 4.42 27.93 -11.09
N ALA A 263 4.43 28.74 -12.14
CA ALA A 263 3.86 30.09 -12.10
C ALA A 263 2.34 30.03 -11.95
N TYR A 264 1.68 29.15 -12.72
CA TYR A 264 0.25 28.90 -12.57
C TYR A 264 -0.08 28.33 -11.18
N LEU A 265 0.73 27.39 -10.68
CA LEU A 265 0.54 26.86 -9.32
C LEU A 265 0.60 27.96 -8.24
N ARG A 266 1.50 28.95 -8.37
CA ARG A 266 1.53 30.08 -7.42
C ARG A 266 0.24 30.88 -7.46
N GLN A 267 -0.30 31.17 -8.65
CA GLN A 267 -1.57 31.88 -8.78
C GLN A 267 -2.72 31.13 -8.10
N VAL A 268 -2.82 29.81 -8.31
CA VAL A 268 -3.89 29.01 -7.72
C VAL A 268 -3.73 28.86 -6.20
N VAL A 269 -2.53 28.54 -5.73
CA VAL A 269 -2.30 28.15 -4.33
C VAL A 269 -2.08 29.36 -3.41
N LEU A 270 -1.27 30.33 -3.85
CA LEU A 270 -0.89 31.49 -3.04
C LEU A 270 -1.85 32.66 -3.23
N GLU A 271 -2.27 32.93 -4.47
CA GLU A 271 -3.12 34.07 -4.81
C GLU A 271 -4.62 33.71 -4.87
N ASP A 272 -4.94 32.42 -4.73
CA ASP A 272 -6.32 31.89 -4.79
C ASP A 272 -7.09 32.34 -6.05
N SER A 273 -6.41 32.33 -7.21
CA SER A 273 -6.97 32.84 -8.47
C SER A 273 -8.25 32.11 -8.94
N LEU A 274 -8.51 30.91 -8.41
CA LEU A 274 -9.71 30.11 -8.68
C LEU A 274 -10.80 30.25 -7.61
N GLY A 275 -10.52 30.91 -6.48
CA GLY A 275 -11.46 31.06 -5.36
C GLY A 275 -11.82 29.75 -4.65
N ILE A 276 -10.88 28.78 -4.62
CA ILE A 276 -11.08 27.44 -4.03
C ILE A 276 -10.18 27.19 -2.81
N GLY A 277 -9.38 28.16 -2.40
CA GLY A 277 -8.39 28.01 -1.33
C GLY A 277 -8.99 27.51 -0.01
N GLU A 278 -10.10 28.13 0.42
CA GLU A 278 -10.82 27.71 1.63
C GLU A 278 -11.37 26.28 1.52
N GLU A 279 -11.91 25.92 0.35
CA GLU A 279 -12.45 24.58 0.10
C GLU A 279 -11.35 23.51 0.20
N LEU A 280 -10.16 23.79 -0.35
CA LEU A 280 -8.99 22.92 -0.27
C LEU A 280 -8.49 22.78 1.19
N GLU A 281 -8.47 23.88 1.95
CA GLU A 281 -8.08 23.84 3.37
C GLU A 281 -9.06 23.01 4.20
N GLN A 282 -10.36 23.19 3.99
CA GLN A 282 -11.40 22.40 4.66
C GLN A 282 -11.32 20.92 4.30
N GLU A 283 -11.00 20.57 3.05
CA GLU A 283 -10.76 19.19 2.67
C GLU A 283 -9.56 18.59 3.40
N MET A 284 -8.42 19.30 3.44
CA MET A 284 -7.25 18.84 4.17
C MET A 284 -7.59 18.67 5.66
N ALA A 285 -8.27 19.64 6.27
CA ALA A 285 -8.68 19.56 7.68
C ALA A 285 -9.50 18.30 7.96
N ARG A 286 -10.48 17.95 7.11
CA ARG A 286 -11.25 16.70 7.25
C ARG A 286 -10.38 15.46 7.21
N ILE A 287 -9.35 15.41 6.34
CA ILE A 287 -8.42 14.28 6.28
C ILE A 287 -7.58 14.18 7.56
N VAL A 288 -7.06 15.32 8.05
CA VAL A 288 -6.29 15.40 9.29
C VAL A 288 -7.13 14.93 10.49
N ASP A 289 -8.35 15.46 10.61
CA ASP A 289 -9.24 15.20 11.74
C ASP A 289 -9.79 13.75 11.75
N SER A 290 -9.88 13.12 10.59
CA SER A 290 -10.36 11.74 10.43
C SER A 290 -9.26 10.67 10.49
N TYR A 291 -8.00 11.07 10.70
CA TYR A 291 -6.89 10.12 10.70
C TYR A 291 -7.08 9.02 11.74
N GLN A 292 -6.86 7.79 11.27
CA GLN A 292 -6.74 6.60 12.11
C GLN A 292 -5.53 5.78 11.62
N CYS A 293 -4.77 5.22 12.55
CA CYS A 293 -3.72 4.27 12.21
C CYS A 293 -4.37 2.96 11.75
N GLU A 294 -4.14 2.54 10.50
CA GLU A 294 -4.85 1.37 9.96
C GLU A 294 -4.53 0.09 10.73
N TRP A 295 -3.30 -0.04 11.24
CA TRP A 295 -2.92 -1.17 12.08
C TRP A 295 -3.61 -1.15 13.44
N GLN A 296 -3.75 0.01 14.09
CA GLN A 296 -4.50 0.10 15.34
C GLN A 296 -5.96 -0.31 15.13
N THR A 297 -6.60 0.18 14.06
CA THR A 297 -7.97 -0.21 13.70
C THR A 297 -8.07 -1.71 13.40
N THR A 298 -7.08 -2.28 12.71
CA THR A 298 -7.02 -3.73 12.40
C THR A 298 -6.89 -4.58 13.66
N LEU A 299 -5.99 -4.21 14.57
CA LEU A 299 -5.70 -4.98 15.78
C LEU A 299 -6.89 -5.05 16.75
N ASN A 300 -7.79 -4.06 16.68
CA ASN A 300 -8.98 -3.96 17.52
C ASN A 300 -10.22 -4.65 16.93
N ASP A 301 -10.15 -5.23 15.73
CA ASP A 301 -11.26 -5.93 15.08
C ASP A 301 -10.87 -7.39 14.72
N PRO A 302 -11.36 -8.39 15.48
CA PRO A 302 -11.10 -9.81 15.21
C PRO A 302 -11.48 -10.27 13.79
N GLN A 303 -12.48 -9.66 13.17
CA GLN A 303 -12.87 -10.00 11.80
C GLN A 303 -11.83 -9.53 10.78
N ARG A 304 -11.12 -8.42 11.05
CA ARG A 304 -10.02 -7.97 10.18
C ARG A 304 -8.78 -8.80 10.37
N LEU A 305 -8.50 -9.24 11.60
CA LEU A 305 -7.39 -10.16 11.88
C LEU A 305 -7.50 -11.47 11.10
N ALA A 306 -8.71 -11.96 10.83
CA ALA A 306 -8.94 -13.15 10.02
C ALA A 306 -8.43 -13.03 8.57
N LEU A 307 -8.25 -11.81 8.05
CA LEU A 307 -7.68 -11.56 6.72
C LEU A 307 -6.17 -11.83 6.67
N PHE A 308 -5.48 -11.82 7.81
CA PHE A 308 -4.03 -11.99 7.93
C PHE A 308 -3.69 -13.44 8.27
N ARG A 309 -4.18 -14.37 7.45
CA ARG A 309 -3.84 -15.80 7.53
C ARG A 309 -3.36 -16.27 6.18
N SER A 310 -2.32 -17.12 6.18
CA SER A 310 -1.81 -17.72 4.96
C SER A 310 -2.78 -18.74 4.39
N PHE A 311 -3.44 -19.53 5.25
CA PHE A 311 -4.42 -20.53 4.84
C PHE A 311 -5.68 -20.47 5.71
N VAL A 312 -6.84 -20.69 5.09
CA VAL A 312 -8.14 -20.72 5.78
C VAL A 312 -8.32 -21.99 6.63
N ASN A 313 -7.64 -23.08 6.28
CA ASN A 313 -7.81 -24.41 6.85
C ASN A 313 -6.51 -25.01 7.43
N SER A 314 -5.48 -24.20 7.66
CA SER A 314 -4.21 -24.65 8.25
C SER A 314 -3.48 -23.48 8.92
N ASP A 315 -2.87 -23.76 10.07
CA ASP A 315 -1.97 -22.82 10.78
C ASP A 315 -0.49 -23.05 10.41
N GLN A 316 -0.21 -23.98 9.49
CA GLN A 316 1.16 -24.22 9.03
C GLN A 316 1.69 -22.99 8.29
N PRO A 317 2.92 -22.53 8.58
CA PRO A 317 3.58 -21.49 7.80
C PRO A 317 3.77 -21.92 6.34
N ASP A 318 3.83 -20.92 5.45
CA ASP A 318 4.19 -21.17 4.05
C ASP A 318 5.65 -21.65 3.95
N GLU A 319 5.82 -22.91 3.54
CA GLU A 319 7.12 -23.58 3.43
C GLU A 319 8.02 -23.00 2.33
N ALA A 320 7.43 -22.19 1.43
CA ALA A 320 8.17 -21.47 0.40
C ALA A 320 9.00 -20.30 0.95
N VAL A 321 8.61 -19.74 2.10
CA VAL A 321 9.29 -18.58 2.69
C VAL A 321 10.52 -19.05 3.49
N GLN A 322 11.58 -19.37 2.76
CA GLN A 322 12.85 -19.85 3.31
C GLN A 322 13.87 -18.72 3.41
N ARG A 323 14.80 -18.84 4.36
CA ARG A 323 15.82 -17.83 4.64
C ARG A 323 17.19 -18.47 4.80
N ARG A 324 18.22 -17.72 4.48
CA ARG A 324 19.63 -18.03 4.79
C ARG A 324 20.26 -16.86 5.53
N ASP A 325 21.27 -17.12 6.35
CA ASP A 325 22.10 -16.04 6.89
C ASP A 325 23.05 -15.54 5.79
N LEU A 326 23.10 -14.23 5.60
CA LEU A 326 24.11 -13.58 4.77
C LEU A 326 24.46 -12.21 5.35
N ARG A 327 25.73 -12.05 5.74
CA ARG A 327 26.28 -10.88 6.45
C ARG A 327 25.63 -10.69 7.84
N GLY A 328 25.39 -11.78 8.56
CA GLY A 328 24.81 -11.76 9.90
C GLY A 328 23.36 -11.27 9.94
N GLN A 329 22.66 -11.39 8.82
CA GLN A 329 21.25 -11.06 8.70
C GLN A 329 20.51 -12.14 7.89
N PRO A 330 19.24 -12.44 8.25
CA PRO A 330 18.40 -13.34 7.47
C PRO A 330 18.07 -12.71 6.12
N GLN A 331 18.21 -13.46 5.03
CA GLN A 331 17.83 -13.04 3.68
C GLN A 331 17.02 -14.14 2.98
N PRO A 332 16.12 -13.79 2.05
CA PRO A 332 15.35 -14.77 1.31
C PRO A 332 16.25 -15.81 0.62
N LEU A 333 15.91 -17.08 0.78
CA LEU A 333 16.48 -18.18 0.00
C LEU A 333 15.53 -18.43 -1.16
N LEU A 334 15.84 -17.85 -2.33
CA LEU A 334 15.06 -18.04 -3.54
C LEU A 334 15.41 -19.40 -4.14
N THR A 335 14.56 -20.40 -3.90
CA THR A 335 14.64 -21.71 -4.55
C THR A 335 13.70 -21.73 -5.76
N GLU A 336 14.18 -22.19 -6.92
CA GLU A 336 13.37 -22.21 -8.15
C GLU A 336 12.28 -23.29 -8.14
N THR A 337 12.48 -24.35 -7.34
CA THR A 337 11.55 -25.48 -7.23
C THR A 337 11.28 -25.82 -5.77
N LEU A 338 9.99 -25.86 -5.42
CA LEU A 338 9.51 -26.35 -4.14
C LEU A 338 8.60 -27.56 -4.41
N PRO A 339 8.58 -28.57 -3.52
CA PRO A 339 7.62 -29.65 -3.64
C PRO A 339 6.20 -29.06 -3.59
N GLU A 340 5.35 -29.48 -4.52
CA GLU A 340 3.99 -28.94 -4.66
C GLU A 340 3.01 -29.46 -3.60
N GLY A 341 3.44 -30.38 -2.74
CA GLY A 341 2.60 -31.10 -1.79
C GLY A 341 1.73 -32.17 -2.46
N GLU A 342 1.46 -33.24 -1.71
CA GLU A 342 0.57 -34.32 -2.14
C GLU A 342 -0.90 -33.88 -2.13
N LEU A 343 -1.65 -34.35 -3.12
CA LEU A 343 -3.11 -34.18 -3.21
C LEU A 343 -3.80 -35.20 -2.29
N PRO A 344 -5.04 -34.93 -1.85
CA PRO A 344 -5.78 -35.88 -1.03
C PRO A 344 -6.14 -37.13 -1.85
N SER A 345 -6.17 -38.29 -1.21
CA SER A 345 -6.56 -39.56 -1.85
C SER A 345 -8.04 -39.60 -2.24
N ARG A 346 -8.90 -38.87 -1.51
CA ARG A 346 -10.32 -38.74 -1.82
C ARG A 346 -10.51 -37.75 -2.97
N PRO A 347 -11.41 -38.02 -3.93
CA PRO A 347 -11.65 -37.14 -5.07
C PRO A 347 -12.06 -35.71 -4.70
N TRP A 348 -12.72 -35.53 -3.55
CA TRP A 348 -13.19 -34.24 -3.05
C TRP A 348 -12.79 -34.07 -1.58
N GLN A 349 -12.35 -32.87 -1.24
CA GLN A 349 -12.07 -32.45 0.14
C GLN A 349 -12.94 -31.23 0.49
N ALA A 350 -13.57 -31.26 1.67
CA ALA A 350 -14.17 -30.06 2.26
C ALA A 350 -13.04 -29.15 2.77
N VAL A 351 -12.99 -27.91 2.29
CA VAL A 351 -11.87 -27.00 2.58
C VAL A 351 -12.24 -25.98 3.66
N CYS A 352 -13.35 -25.27 3.51
CA CYS A 352 -13.82 -24.27 4.47
C CYS A 352 -15.32 -23.97 4.29
N ASP A 353 -15.88 -23.17 5.20
CA ASP A 353 -17.20 -22.56 5.01
C ASP A 353 -17.12 -21.41 4.00
N LEU A 354 -18.19 -21.16 3.23
CA LEU A 354 -18.23 -20.15 2.17
C LEU A 354 -17.87 -18.74 2.67
N ASP A 355 -18.34 -18.39 3.88
CA ASP A 355 -18.12 -17.06 4.46
C ASP A 355 -16.71 -16.87 5.03
N ALA A 356 -15.91 -17.95 5.09
CA ALA A 356 -14.48 -17.84 5.38
C ALA A 356 -13.68 -17.31 4.17
N ILE A 357 -14.26 -17.31 2.96
CA ILE A 357 -13.69 -16.67 1.77
C ILE A 357 -14.27 -15.25 1.67
N PRO A 358 -13.45 -14.20 1.80
CA PRO A 358 -13.95 -12.83 1.71
C PRO A 358 -14.59 -12.57 0.35
N ALA A 359 -15.77 -11.94 0.35
CA ALA A 359 -16.48 -11.60 -0.88
C ALA A 359 -15.63 -10.70 -1.78
N GLN A 360 -15.64 -10.99 -3.08
CA GLN A 360 -14.87 -10.26 -4.10
C GLN A 360 -13.35 -10.24 -3.85
N ALA A 361 -12.82 -11.28 -3.18
CA ALA A 361 -11.40 -11.44 -2.92
C ALA A 361 -11.00 -12.94 -2.85
N GLY A 362 -9.71 -13.19 -2.62
CA GLY A 362 -9.17 -14.54 -2.44
C GLY A 362 -8.61 -14.82 -1.05
N ILE A 363 -8.44 -16.10 -0.72
CA ILE A 363 -7.78 -16.60 0.49
C ILE A 363 -7.01 -17.88 0.15
N GLY A 364 -5.83 -18.09 0.77
CA GLY A 364 -5.08 -19.32 0.60
C GLY A 364 -5.76 -20.49 1.31
N ALA A 365 -5.56 -21.70 0.81
CA ALA A 365 -6.03 -22.93 1.44
C ALA A 365 -5.12 -24.12 1.09
N ARG A 366 -5.34 -25.26 1.75
CA ARG A 366 -4.68 -26.52 1.43
C ARG A 366 -5.64 -27.58 0.91
N LEU A 367 -5.27 -28.22 -0.19
CA LEU A 367 -5.90 -29.40 -0.78
C LEU A 367 -4.93 -30.58 -0.60
N GLY A 368 -5.13 -31.41 0.43
CA GLY A 368 -4.07 -32.26 0.97
C GLY A 368 -2.96 -31.38 1.55
N GLU A 369 -1.74 -31.55 1.06
CA GLU A 369 -0.60 -30.69 1.39
C GLU A 369 -0.43 -29.55 0.39
N ARG A 370 -1.07 -29.65 -0.78
CA ARG A 370 -0.94 -28.68 -1.88
C ARG A 370 -1.58 -27.34 -1.54
N GLN A 371 -0.85 -26.26 -1.78
CA GLN A 371 -1.36 -24.91 -1.59
C GLN A 371 -2.20 -24.45 -2.79
N ILE A 372 -3.45 -24.09 -2.52
CA ILE A 372 -4.39 -23.55 -3.50
C ILE A 372 -4.87 -22.16 -3.09
N ALA A 373 -5.35 -21.37 -4.04
CA ALA A 373 -6.00 -20.10 -3.84
C ALA A 373 -7.49 -20.25 -4.11
N LEU A 374 -8.33 -19.93 -3.12
CA LEU A 374 -9.77 -19.85 -3.27
C LEU A 374 -10.17 -18.40 -3.54
N PHE A 375 -11.11 -18.18 -4.45
CA PHE A 375 -11.63 -16.86 -4.79
C PHE A 375 -13.15 -16.85 -4.78
N ARG A 376 -13.77 -15.85 -4.15
CA ARG A 376 -15.22 -15.61 -4.22
C ARG A 376 -15.46 -14.39 -5.09
N PHE A 377 -16.07 -14.58 -6.26
CA PHE A 377 -16.35 -13.51 -7.22
C PHE A 377 -17.80 -13.61 -7.70
N GLY A 378 -18.58 -12.57 -7.45
CA GLY A 378 -20.04 -12.66 -7.57
C GLY A 378 -20.59 -13.78 -6.68
N GLU A 379 -21.41 -14.65 -7.26
CA GLU A 379 -22.02 -15.81 -6.58
C GLU A 379 -21.20 -17.09 -6.69
N ARG A 380 -20.04 -17.04 -7.37
CA ARG A 380 -19.22 -18.22 -7.67
C ARG A 380 -17.97 -18.28 -6.81
N VAL A 381 -17.50 -19.52 -6.60
CA VAL A 381 -16.20 -19.81 -5.99
C VAL A 381 -15.30 -20.49 -7.01
N TYR A 382 -14.05 -20.04 -7.06
CA TYR A 382 -13.01 -20.56 -7.95
C TYR A 382 -11.83 -21.05 -7.13
N ALA A 383 -11.08 -22.02 -7.66
CA ALA A 383 -9.87 -22.54 -7.03
C ALA A 383 -8.77 -22.66 -8.08
N LEU A 384 -7.61 -22.05 -7.81
CA LEU A 384 -6.40 -22.13 -8.62
C LEU A 384 -5.22 -22.61 -7.75
N ASP A 385 -4.09 -22.97 -8.33
CA ASP A 385 -2.85 -23.06 -7.54
C ASP A 385 -2.55 -21.70 -6.88
N ASN A 386 -2.01 -21.72 -5.66
CA ASN A 386 -1.67 -20.47 -4.97
C ASN A 386 -0.36 -19.83 -5.47
N ARG A 387 0.33 -20.47 -6.41
CA ARG A 387 1.63 -20.04 -6.89
C ARG A 387 1.51 -18.80 -7.79
N GLU A 388 2.36 -17.80 -7.55
CA GLU A 388 2.54 -16.68 -8.47
C GLU A 388 3.23 -17.16 -9.77
N PRO A 389 2.65 -16.92 -10.95
CA PRO A 389 3.31 -17.24 -12.21
C PRO A 389 4.67 -16.55 -12.34
N GLY A 390 5.70 -17.30 -12.75
CA GLY A 390 7.07 -16.78 -12.88
C GLY A 390 7.83 -16.61 -11.55
N SER A 391 7.30 -17.10 -10.43
CA SER A 391 7.98 -17.14 -9.12
C SER A 391 7.71 -18.46 -8.40
N ALA A 392 8.42 -18.67 -7.28
CA ALA A 392 8.17 -19.74 -6.32
C ALA A 392 7.25 -19.30 -5.16
N ALA A 393 6.84 -18.02 -5.13
CA ALA A 393 6.01 -17.47 -4.06
C ALA A 393 4.55 -17.95 -4.14
N ASN A 394 3.97 -18.38 -3.02
CA ASN A 394 2.58 -18.81 -2.95
C ASN A 394 1.65 -17.67 -2.51
N VAL A 395 1.39 -16.76 -3.44
CA VAL A 395 0.66 -15.52 -3.13
C VAL A 395 -0.55 -15.25 -4.01
N LEU A 396 -0.92 -16.10 -4.97
CA LEU A 396 -1.97 -15.77 -5.93
C LEU A 396 -3.33 -15.44 -5.27
N SER A 397 -3.67 -16.10 -4.16
CA SER A 397 -4.84 -15.79 -3.31
C SER A 397 -4.92 -14.33 -2.83
N ARG A 398 -3.78 -13.64 -2.82
CA ARG A 398 -3.61 -12.25 -2.40
C ARG A 398 -3.80 -11.26 -3.55
N GLY A 399 -4.07 -11.75 -4.75
CA GLY A 399 -4.30 -10.96 -5.94
C GLY A 399 -5.59 -10.15 -5.89
N LEU A 400 -5.65 -9.12 -6.73
CA LEU A 400 -6.85 -8.30 -6.90
C LEU A 400 -7.78 -9.02 -7.88
N LEU A 401 -9.05 -9.20 -7.52
CA LEU A 401 -10.03 -9.71 -8.47
C LEU A 401 -10.54 -8.60 -9.38
N GLY A 402 -10.86 -8.93 -10.62
CA GLY A 402 -11.39 -7.98 -11.60
C GLY A 402 -12.19 -8.65 -12.70
N ASP A 403 -12.61 -7.83 -13.64
CA ASP A 403 -13.34 -8.23 -14.83
C ASP A 403 -12.65 -7.65 -16.07
N VAL A 404 -12.45 -8.48 -17.10
CA VAL A 404 -11.91 -8.09 -18.41
C VAL A 404 -12.91 -8.52 -19.47
N GLY A 405 -13.78 -7.60 -19.87
CA GLY A 405 -14.79 -7.88 -20.90
C GLY A 405 -15.79 -8.96 -20.52
N GLY A 406 -16.17 -9.03 -19.23
CA GLY A 406 -17.04 -10.08 -18.70
C GLY A 406 -16.30 -11.33 -18.20
N GLU A 407 -14.99 -11.42 -18.42
CA GLU A 407 -14.17 -12.53 -17.92
C GLU A 407 -13.69 -12.27 -16.49
N PRO A 408 -14.06 -13.10 -15.50
CA PRO A 408 -13.55 -12.99 -14.14
C PRO A 408 -12.07 -13.34 -14.07
N VAL A 409 -11.26 -12.42 -13.53
CA VAL A 409 -9.81 -12.59 -13.44
C VAL A 409 -9.28 -12.32 -12.04
N VAL A 410 -8.15 -12.94 -11.72
CA VAL A 410 -7.24 -12.50 -10.66
C VAL A 410 -6.03 -11.81 -11.29
N ILE A 411 -5.68 -10.66 -10.74
CA ILE A 411 -4.45 -9.95 -11.06
C ILE A 411 -3.39 -10.35 -10.06
N SER A 412 -2.34 -11.02 -10.56
CA SER A 412 -1.29 -11.62 -9.75
C SER A 412 -0.57 -10.56 -8.90
N PRO A 413 -0.29 -10.82 -7.61
CA PRO A 413 0.32 -9.83 -6.71
C PRO A 413 1.64 -9.22 -7.18
N LEU A 414 2.58 -10.05 -7.66
CA LEU A 414 3.96 -9.62 -7.89
C LEU A 414 4.14 -9.02 -9.28
N TYR A 415 3.58 -9.66 -10.31
CA TYR A 415 3.84 -9.30 -11.70
C TYR A 415 2.63 -8.74 -12.44
N LYS A 416 1.48 -8.60 -11.76
CA LYS A 416 0.25 -8.00 -12.31
C LYS A 416 -0.26 -8.72 -13.57
N GLN A 417 -0.03 -10.03 -13.66
CA GLN A 417 -0.57 -10.84 -14.74
C GLN A 417 -2.07 -11.05 -14.54
N ARG A 418 -2.86 -10.97 -15.61
CA ARG A 418 -4.31 -11.20 -15.59
C ARG A 418 -4.58 -12.68 -15.88
N ILE A 419 -5.10 -13.39 -14.90
CA ILE A 419 -5.33 -14.83 -14.96
C ILE A 419 -6.82 -15.09 -14.81
N ARG A 420 -7.42 -15.80 -15.76
CA ARG A 420 -8.83 -16.18 -15.73
C ARG A 420 -9.09 -17.12 -14.56
N LEU A 421 -10.11 -16.80 -13.77
CA LEU A 421 -10.46 -17.59 -12.59
C LEU A 421 -11.01 -18.98 -12.96
N ARG A 422 -11.60 -19.12 -14.14
CA ARG A 422 -12.29 -20.35 -14.58
C ARG A 422 -11.35 -21.51 -14.90
N ASP A 423 -10.15 -21.22 -15.40
CA ASP A 423 -9.23 -22.23 -15.95
C ASP A 423 -7.74 -21.97 -15.66
N GLY A 424 -7.39 -20.82 -15.05
CA GLY A 424 -6.02 -20.48 -14.70
C GLY A 424 -5.14 -20.03 -15.87
N TRP A 425 -5.73 -19.75 -17.04
CA TRP A 425 -5.01 -19.23 -18.20
C TRP A 425 -4.87 -17.70 -18.16
N PRO A 426 -3.78 -17.14 -18.70
CA PRO A 426 -3.69 -15.70 -18.96
C PRO A 426 -4.80 -15.23 -19.90
N CYS A 427 -5.21 -13.97 -19.79
CA CYS A 427 -6.08 -13.35 -20.81
C CYS A 427 -5.35 -13.14 -22.15
N ASP A 428 -4.05 -12.86 -22.11
CA ASP A 428 -3.25 -12.42 -23.25
C ASP A 428 -2.07 -13.37 -23.54
N GLY A 429 -2.22 -14.68 -23.28
CA GLY A 429 -1.11 -15.64 -23.38
C GLY A 429 -1.50 -17.05 -23.79
N ASP A 430 -0.52 -17.77 -24.33
CA ASP A 430 -0.71 -19.06 -25.01
C ASP A 430 -0.39 -20.28 -24.12
N GLU A 431 0.15 -20.06 -22.92
CA GLU A 431 0.48 -21.10 -21.95
C GLU A 431 -0.31 -20.93 -20.65
N GLN A 432 -0.74 -22.05 -20.07
CA GLN A 432 -1.44 -22.04 -18.79
C GLN A 432 -0.52 -21.50 -17.69
N ALA A 433 -0.97 -20.45 -16.99
CA ALA A 433 -0.19 -19.81 -15.94
C ALA A 433 -0.24 -20.62 -14.63
N VAL A 434 -1.42 -21.13 -14.27
CA VAL A 434 -1.67 -21.96 -13.08
C VAL A 434 -2.75 -22.99 -13.34
N ARG A 435 -2.73 -24.09 -12.59
CA ARG A 435 -3.80 -25.09 -12.63
C ARG A 435 -5.06 -24.55 -11.98
N ALA A 436 -6.21 -24.94 -12.52
CA ALA A 436 -7.52 -24.72 -11.90
C ALA A 436 -8.08 -26.02 -11.32
N TRP A 437 -8.83 -25.91 -10.23
CA TRP A 437 -9.38 -27.03 -9.49
C TRP A 437 -10.92 -26.96 -9.48
N PRO A 438 -11.64 -28.09 -9.65
CA PRO A 438 -13.09 -28.12 -9.58
C PRO A 438 -13.58 -27.68 -8.20
N VAL A 439 -14.59 -26.82 -8.15
CA VAL A 439 -15.20 -26.35 -6.89
C VAL A 439 -16.69 -26.63 -6.92
N LYS A 440 -17.23 -27.05 -5.76
CA LYS A 440 -18.68 -27.06 -5.51
C LYS A 440 -18.98 -26.51 -4.11
N VAL A 441 -20.15 -25.91 -3.96
CA VAL A 441 -20.65 -25.43 -2.66
C VAL A 441 -21.86 -26.27 -2.27
N GLU A 442 -21.75 -27.00 -1.16
CA GLU A 442 -22.82 -27.88 -0.64
C GLU A 442 -23.03 -27.57 0.84
N ASN A 443 -24.28 -27.24 1.23
CA ASN A 443 -24.65 -26.91 2.60
C ASN A 443 -23.75 -25.82 3.23
N GLY A 444 -23.43 -24.77 2.48
CA GLY A 444 -22.57 -23.67 2.93
C GLY A 444 -21.07 -23.99 2.99
N LYS A 445 -20.66 -25.22 2.64
CA LYS A 445 -19.25 -25.64 2.61
C LYS A 445 -18.68 -25.66 1.20
N VAL A 446 -17.45 -25.19 1.08
CA VAL A 446 -16.66 -25.20 -0.16
C VAL A 446 -15.89 -26.51 -0.23
N TRP A 447 -16.12 -27.26 -1.31
CA TRP A 447 -15.42 -28.50 -1.63
C TRP A 447 -14.57 -28.31 -2.86
N VAL A 448 -13.35 -28.85 -2.85
CA VAL A 448 -12.41 -28.78 -3.97
C VAL A 448 -12.03 -30.19 -4.41
N GLY A 449 -12.06 -30.41 -5.73
CA GLY A 449 -11.71 -31.67 -6.36
C GLY A 449 -10.20 -31.82 -6.56
N ASN A 450 -9.68 -33.04 -6.46
CA ASN A 450 -8.25 -33.33 -6.60
C ASN A 450 -7.79 -33.59 -8.06
N GLN A 451 -8.70 -33.49 -9.03
CA GLN A 451 -8.37 -33.60 -10.46
C GLN A 451 -8.40 -32.21 -11.09
N GLN A 452 -7.33 -31.82 -11.77
CA GLN A 452 -7.24 -30.54 -12.45
C GLN A 452 -8.39 -30.35 -13.46
N LEU A 453 -8.97 -29.14 -13.51
CA LEU A 453 -9.84 -28.72 -14.60
C LEU A 453 -9.03 -28.62 -15.90
N LEU A 454 -9.33 -29.50 -16.85
CA LEU A 454 -8.85 -29.36 -18.22
C LEU A 454 -9.70 -28.31 -18.93
N ALA A 455 -9.07 -27.36 -19.61
CA ALA A 455 -9.77 -26.40 -20.44
C ALA A 455 -10.65 -27.18 -21.44
N ARG A 456 -11.97 -26.99 -21.40
CA ARG A 456 -12.81 -27.42 -22.51
C ARG A 456 -12.40 -26.55 -23.68
N ALA A 457 -11.91 -27.16 -24.75
CA ALA A 457 -11.84 -26.47 -26.03
C ALA A 457 -13.26 -25.95 -26.32
N GLU A 458 -13.44 -24.64 -26.25
CA GLU A 458 -14.65 -24.01 -26.76
C GLU A 458 -14.69 -24.37 -28.25
N ALA A 459 -15.66 -25.22 -28.62
CA ALA A 459 -15.91 -25.54 -30.01
C ALA A 459 -16.22 -24.24 -30.75
N SER A 460 -15.59 -24.12 -31.92
CA SER A 460 -15.52 -22.95 -32.80
C SER A 460 -16.84 -22.26 -33.13
#